data_AF-A0A9N9WG15-F1
#
_entry.id   AF-A0A9N9WG15-F1
#
_cell.length_a   1.000
_cell.length_b   1.000
_cell.length_c   1.000
_cell.angle_alpha   90.00
_cell.angle_beta   90.00
_cell.angle_gamma   90.00
#
_symmetry.space_group_name_H-M   'P 1'
#
loop_
_entity.id
_entity.type
_entity.pdbx_description
1 polymer ?
#
loop_
_entity_poly.entity_id
_entity_poly.type
_entity_poly.pdbx_seq_one_letter_code
_entity_poly.pdbx_strand_id
1 'polypeptide(L)'
;MNIPELEYIASHLTLAECRRLVASLHFVSFELPALSESQQKIPKDMSCLNLIMKWNNGNEGKEKTHEHVARRLRQIGKKDIADWLGVTVFHNLAKDVEDALLHPGFIGDENKFNYQFVTFKDSDTIEIDQWNILDSIMYIMLIGIFGSILFTCWRYIMLTFTKEHNPGNEEVELLRKLRSYNDVNIDEQIADEEEECQSGIER
;
A
#
# COMPACT_ATOMS: atom_id res chain seq x y z
N MET A 1 3.32 31.85 -3.73
CA MET A 1 4.48 31.86 -2.80
C MET A 1 4.61 33.21 -2.16
N ASN A 2 5.25 33.28 -1.00
CA ASN A 2 5.43 34.53 -0.26
C ASN A 2 6.70 35.27 -0.71
N ILE A 3 6.70 36.60 -0.64
CA ILE A 3 7.85 37.44 -1.04
C ILE A 3 9.15 37.04 -0.31
N PRO A 4 9.16 36.77 1.02
CA PRO A 4 10.38 36.36 1.73
C PRO A 4 10.97 35.04 1.22
N GLU A 5 10.13 34.09 0.81
CA GLU A 5 10.58 32.81 0.24
C GLU A 5 11.29 33.05 -1.10
N LEU A 6 10.76 33.95 -1.94
CA LEU A 6 11.36 34.29 -3.23
C LEU A 6 12.68 35.04 -3.07
N GLU A 7 12.79 35.91 -2.06
CA GLU A 7 14.04 36.61 -1.73
C GLU A 7 15.12 35.65 -1.23
N TYR A 8 14.74 34.68 -0.39
CA TYR A 8 15.65 33.64 0.06
C TYR A 8 16.17 32.81 -1.12
N ILE A 9 15.28 32.35 -2.01
CA ILE A 9 15.69 31.63 -3.22
C ILE A 9 16.63 32.49 -4.07
N ALA A 10 16.27 33.77 -4.30
CA ALA A 10 17.06 34.66 -5.15
C ALA A 10 18.46 34.97 -4.60
N SER A 11 18.63 35.00 -3.27
CA SER A 11 19.93 35.24 -2.62
C SER A 11 20.84 34.01 -2.61
N HIS A 12 20.29 32.81 -2.75
CA HIS A 12 21.04 31.55 -2.73
C HIS A 12 21.33 30.97 -4.13
N LEU A 13 20.85 31.62 -5.19
CA LEU A 13 21.13 31.24 -6.57
C LEU A 13 22.07 32.23 -7.23
N THR A 14 23.05 31.73 -7.98
CA THR A 14 23.80 32.57 -8.92
C THR A 14 22.89 33.05 -10.06
N LEU A 15 23.26 34.13 -10.74
CA LEU A 15 22.48 34.65 -11.87
C LEU A 15 22.25 33.61 -12.97
N ALA A 16 23.26 32.77 -13.24
CA ALA A 16 23.16 31.68 -14.21
C ALA A 16 22.15 30.63 -13.75
N GLU A 17 22.23 30.16 -12.51
CA GLU A 17 21.31 29.19 -11.93
C GLU A 17 19.89 29.72 -11.84
N CYS A 18 19.72 31.00 -11.52
CA CYS A 18 18.43 31.66 -11.49
C CYS A 18 17.76 31.68 -12.86
N ARG A 19 18.53 31.94 -13.93
CA ARG A 19 18.02 31.82 -15.30
C ARG A 19 17.66 30.38 -15.64
N ARG A 20 18.43 29.39 -15.17
CA ARG A 20 18.06 27.97 -15.35
C ARG A 20 16.76 27.65 -14.62
N LEU A 21 16.59 28.15 -13.40
CA LEU A 21 15.38 27.98 -12.61
C LEU A 21 14.19 28.58 -13.35
N VAL A 22 14.24 29.87 -13.71
CA VAL A 22 13.13 30.55 -14.40
C VAL A 22 12.83 29.87 -15.74
N ALA A 23 13.85 29.51 -16.52
CA ALA A 23 13.67 28.74 -17.74
C ALA A 23 12.94 27.41 -17.50
N SER A 24 13.27 26.71 -16.41
CA SER A 24 12.61 25.45 -16.04
C SER A 24 11.18 25.63 -15.53
N LEU A 25 10.89 26.78 -14.90
CA LEU A 25 9.56 27.12 -14.38
C LEU A 25 8.54 27.44 -15.49
N HIS A 26 9.00 27.78 -16.69
CA HIS A 26 8.16 27.94 -17.87
C HIS A 26 7.63 26.60 -18.43
N PHE A 27 8.19 25.46 -18.00
CA PHE A 27 7.76 24.14 -18.49
C PHE A 27 6.88 23.43 -17.45
N VAL A 28 5.84 22.75 -17.93
CA VAL A 28 4.92 21.98 -17.06
C VAL A 28 5.30 20.49 -17.00
N SER A 29 6.15 20.00 -17.91
CA SER A 29 6.55 18.59 -18.00
C SER A 29 7.28 18.09 -16.75
N PHE A 30 7.11 16.80 -16.43
CA PHE A 30 7.85 16.16 -15.34
C PHE A 30 9.36 16.22 -15.58
N GLU A 31 9.80 15.90 -16.80
CA GLU A 31 11.20 15.99 -17.21
C GLU A 31 11.64 17.42 -17.48
N LEU A 32 12.93 17.68 -17.28
CA LEU A 32 13.57 18.96 -17.57
C LEU A 32 14.01 18.98 -19.05
N PRO A 33 13.34 19.74 -19.94
CA PRO A 33 13.74 19.80 -21.33
C PRO A 33 15.08 20.54 -21.48
N ALA A 34 15.70 20.45 -22.66
CA ALA A 34 16.92 21.19 -22.97
C ALA A 34 16.69 22.71 -22.78
N LEU A 35 17.32 23.29 -21.76
CA LEU A 35 17.10 24.68 -21.36
C LEU A 35 17.86 25.71 -22.21
N SER A 36 18.61 25.28 -23.24
CA SER A 36 19.51 26.13 -24.02
C SER A 36 18.78 27.23 -24.78
N GLU A 37 17.61 26.94 -25.35
CA GLU A 37 16.81 27.92 -26.09
C GLU A 37 15.97 28.83 -25.17
N SER A 38 15.45 28.28 -24.05
CA SER A 38 14.63 29.01 -23.11
C SER A 38 15.44 29.98 -22.25
N GLN A 39 16.68 29.65 -21.89
CA GLN A 39 17.59 30.56 -21.19
C GLN A 39 17.95 31.80 -22.03
N GLN A 40 17.99 31.69 -23.36
CA GLN A 40 18.31 32.82 -24.25
C GLN A 40 17.16 33.83 -24.34
N LYS A 41 15.92 33.38 -24.13
CA LYS A 41 14.72 34.24 -24.15
C LYS A 41 14.53 35.03 -22.86
N ILE A 42 15.30 34.74 -21.81
CA ILE A 42 15.22 35.43 -20.53
C ILE A 42 16.05 36.72 -20.58
N PRO A 43 15.47 37.88 -20.20
CA PRO A 43 16.20 39.15 -20.15
C PRO A 43 17.47 39.03 -19.33
N LYS A 44 18.61 39.42 -19.92
CA LYS A 44 19.90 39.33 -19.23
C LYS A 44 20.09 40.41 -18.15
N ASP A 45 19.28 41.46 -18.21
CA ASP A 45 19.48 42.70 -17.46
C ASP A 45 18.63 42.80 -16.19
N MET A 46 17.88 41.74 -15.84
CA MET A 46 17.08 41.67 -14.62
C MET A 46 17.79 40.93 -13.49
N SER A 47 17.59 41.41 -12.27
CA SER A 47 17.97 40.69 -11.05
C SER A 47 17.21 39.38 -10.91
N CYS A 48 17.80 38.41 -10.21
CA CYS A 48 17.17 37.11 -9.99
C CYS A 48 15.79 37.24 -9.32
N LEU A 49 15.70 38.08 -8.29
CA LEU A 49 14.45 38.35 -7.59
C LEU A 49 13.36 38.87 -8.53
N ASN A 50 13.70 39.83 -9.40
CA ASN A 50 12.74 40.39 -10.36
C ASN A 50 12.28 39.35 -11.39
N LEU A 51 13.17 38.46 -11.83
CA LEU A 51 12.81 37.38 -12.75
C LEU A 51 11.82 36.40 -12.10
N ILE A 52 12.10 35.95 -10.89
CA ILE A 52 11.25 35.01 -10.15
C ILE A 52 9.92 35.67 -9.77
N MET A 53 9.93 36.94 -9.33
CA MET A 53 8.71 37.69 -9.04
C MET A 53 7.84 37.88 -10.29
N LYS A 54 8.44 38.20 -11.44
CA LYS A 54 7.71 38.35 -12.70
C LYS A 54 7.03 37.05 -13.11
N TRP A 55 7.70 35.92 -12.90
CA TRP A 55 7.08 34.61 -13.10
C TRP A 55 5.93 34.36 -12.09
N ASN A 56 6.17 34.55 -10.79
CA ASN A 56 5.18 34.31 -9.73
C ASN A 56 3.91 35.18 -9.89
N ASN A 57 4.06 36.43 -10.31
CA ASN A 57 2.94 37.37 -10.51
C ASN A 57 2.28 37.22 -11.88
N GLY A 58 2.96 36.59 -12.84
CA GLY A 58 2.44 36.32 -14.17
C GLY A 58 1.38 35.22 -14.16
N ASN A 59 0.70 35.06 -15.30
CA ASN A 59 -0.30 34.01 -15.49
C ASN A 59 0.30 32.60 -15.33
N GLU A 60 1.60 32.45 -15.57
CA GLU A 60 2.29 31.17 -15.50
C GLU A 60 2.61 30.71 -14.07
N GLY A 61 2.81 31.65 -13.12
CA GLY A 61 3.10 31.35 -11.72
C GLY A 61 1.88 31.30 -10.81
N LYS A 62 0.76 31.94 -11.19
CA LYS A 62 -0.45 32.05 -10.36
C LYS A 62 -1.09 30.72 -9.94
N GLU A 63 -1.04 29.71 -10.81
CA GLU A 63 -1.61 28.39 -10.53
C GLU A 63 -0.56 27.37 -10.06
N LYS A 64 0.69 27.79 -9.90
CA LYS A 64 1.79 26.89 -9.54
C LYS A 64 2.01 26.89 -8.04
N THR A 65 2.09 25.69 -7.49
CA THR A 65 2.36 25.46 -6.08
C THR A 65 3.86 25.63 -5.77
N HIS A 66 4.18 25.84 -4.50
CA HIS A 66 5.57 25.84 -4.02
C HIS A 66 6.29 24.51 -4.33
N GLU A 67 5.56 23.39 -4.41
CA GLU A 67 6.08 22.08 -4.86
C GLU A 67 6.67 22.17 -6.27
N HIS A 68 6.04 22.91 -7.18
CA HIS A 68 6.54 23.05 -8.53
C HIS A 68 7.92 23.73 -8.55
N VAL A 69 8.09 24.76 -7.73
CA VAL A 69 9.37 25.48 -7.58
C VAL A 69 10.41 24.60 -6.90
N ALA A 70 10.04 23.91 -5.83
CA ALA A 70 10.92 22.95 -5.15
C ALA A 70 11.38 21.83 -6.10
N ARG A 71 10.48 21.29 -6.92
CA ARG A 71 10.81 20.25 -7.91
C ARG A 71 11.82 20.76 -8.93
N ARG A 72 11.62 21.96 -9.47
CA ARG A 72 12.57 22.56 -10.42
C ARG A 72 13.93 22.87 -9.79
N LEU A 73 13.94 23.35 -8.55
CA LEU A 73 15.17 23.53 -7.76
C LEU A 73 15.96 22.21 -7.63
N ARG A 74 15.29 21.09 -7.33
CA ARG A 74 15.94 19.77 -7.29
C ARG A 74 16.53 19.35 -8.64
N GLN A 75 15.81 19.61 -9.73
CA GLN A 75 16.24 19.25 -11.08
C GLN A 75 17.46 20.05 -11.56
N ILE A 76 17.63 21.30 -11.10
CA ILE A 76 18.83 22.10 -11.38
C ILE A 76 19.96 21.85 -10.36
N GLY A 77 19.80 20.87 -9.46
CA GLY A 77 20.82 20.47 -8.49
C GLY A 77 20.81 21.27 -7.18
N LYS A 78 19.80 22.10 -6.93
CA LYS A 78 19.64 22.91 -5.70
C LYS A 78 18.70 22.24 -4.70
N LYS A 79 19.07 21.04 -4.26
CA LYS A 79 18.26 20.23 -3.33
C LYS A 79 18.07 20.92 -1.98
N ASP A 80 19.14 21.48 -1.42
CA ASP A 80 19.12 22.12 -0.11
C ASP A 80 18.11 23.28 -0.03
N ILE A 81 18.04 24.08 -1.11
CA ILE A 81 17.09 25.20 -1.23
C ILE A 81 15.65 24.68 -1.42
N ALA A 82 15.48 23.60 -2.18
CA ALA A 82 14.17 22.97 -2.36
C ALA A 82 13.62 22.38 -1.06
N ASP A 83 14.49 21.76 -0.26
CA ASP A 83 14.13 21.13 1.00
C ASP A 83 13.85 22.20 2.07
N TRP A 84 14.66 23.27 2.14
CA TRP A 84 14.37 24.45 2.95
C TRP A 84 13.01 25.07 2.59
N LEU A 85 12.72 25.21 1.28
CA LEU A 85 11.47 25.79 0.82
C LEU A 85 10.26 24.94 1.23
N GLY A 86 10.37 23.61 1.12
CA GLY A 86 9.34 22.69 1.60
C GLY A 86 9.05 22.89 3.09
N VAL A 87 10.08 22.75 3.92
CA VAL A 87 9.96 22.89 5.39
C VAL A 87 9.39 24.25 5.79
N THR A 88 9.87 25.33 5.17
CA THR A 88 9.45 26.70 5.51
C THR A 88 7.99 26.96 5.17
N VAL A 89 7.52 26.52 3.99
CA VAL A 89 6.12 26.70 3.60
C VAL A 89 5.19 25.90 4.50
N PHE A 90 5.56 24.66 4.85
CA PHE A 90 4.79 23.85 5.80
C PHE A 90 4.76 24.47 7.20
N HIS A 91 5.88 25.01 7.68
CA HIS A 91 5.94 25.66 8.98
C HIS A 91 5.07 26.92 9.04
N ASN A 92 5.11 27.76 7.99
CA ASN A 92 4.24 28.94 7.89
C ASN A 92 2.77 28.54 7.86
N LEU A 93 2.42 27.49 7.10
CA LEU A 93 1.04 26.99 7.05
C LEU A 93 0.57 26.46 8.42
N ALA A 94 1.41 25.71 9.13
CA ALA A 94 1.10 25.19 10.45
C ALA A 94 0.87 26.34 11.46
N LYS A 95 1.70 27.37 11.39
CA LYS A 95 1.56 28.58 12.20
C LYS A 95 0.28 29.35 11.88
N ASP A 96 -0.04 29.52 10.60
CA ASP A 96 -1.28 30.19 10.19
C ASP A 96 -2.53 29.44 10.69
N VAL A 97 -2.48 28.10 10.70
CA VAL A 97 -3.55 27.26 11.27
C VAL A 97 -3.62 27.41 12.78
N GLU A 98 -2.49 27.37 13.49
CA GLU A 98 -2.44 27.58 14.94
C GLU A 98 -3.00 28.96 15.32
N ASP A 99 -2.57 30.01 14.63
CA ASP A 99 -3.04 31.38 14.85
C ASP A 99 -4.55 31.51 14.61
N ALA A 100 -5.08 30.84 13.57
CA ALA A 100 -6.51 30.80 13.27
C ALA A 100 -7.33 30.05 14.35
N LEU A 101 -6.77 29.00 14.94
CA LEU A 101 -7.42 28.24 16.02
C LEU A 101 -7.38 28.98 17.36
N LEU A 102 -6.29 29.71 17.65
CA LEU A 102 -6.12 30.46 18.90
C LEU A 102 -6.89 31.79 18.93
N HIS A 103 -7.28 32.33 17.77
CA HIS A 103 -8.05 33.58 17.66
C HIS A 103 -9.47 33.32 17.11
N PRO A 104 -10.43 32.88 17.94
CA PRO A 104 -11.79 32.53 17.51
C PRO A 104 -12.62 33.72 16.96
N GLY A 105 -12.11 34.95 17.05
CA GLY A 105 -12.73 36.15 16.45
C GLY A 105 -12.63 36.22 14.91
N PHE A 106 -11.89 35.32 14.26
CA PHE A 106 -11.77 35.26 12.80
C PHE A 106 -12.77 34.31 12.12
N ILE A 107 -13.54 33.51 12.87
CA ILE A 107 -14.62 32.66 12.36
C ILE A 107 -15.92 33.47 12.25
N GLY A 108 -15.86 34.61 11.56
CA GLY A 108 -17.00 35.52 11.41
C GLY A 108 -17.11 36.17 10.03
N ASP A 109 -16.18 35.90 9.10
CA ASP A 109 -16.19 36.51 7.78
C ASP A 109 -16.02 35.42 6.71
N GLU A 110 -17.15 34.82 6.33
CA GLU A 110 -17.27 33.62 5.48
C GLU A 110 -16.79 33.82 4.04
N ASN A 111 -16.17 34.95 3.69
CA ASN A 111 -15.94 35.36 2.30
C ASN A 111 -14.47 35.47 1.85
N LYS A 112 -13.47 34.99 2.62
CA LYS A 112 -12.05 35.15 2.23
C LYS A 112 -11.16 33.91 2.15
N PHE A 113 -11.55 32.75 2.65
CA PHE A 113 -10.67 31.58 2.65
C PHE A 113 -11.09 30.53 1.62
N ASN A 114 -10.88 30.85 0.34
CA ASN A 114 -10.96 29.87 -0.73
C ASN A 114 -9.58 29.19 -0.91
N TYR A 115 -9.16 28.41 0.09
CA TYR A 115 -8.04 27.49 -0.08
C TYR A 115 -8.60 26.14 -0.49
N GLN A 116 -8.44 25.81 -1.77
CA GLN A 116 -8.59 24.46 -2.27
C GLN A 116 -7.44 23.63 -1.68
N PHE A 117 -7.64 23.13 -0.46
CA PHE A 117 -6.72 22.23 0.21
C PHE A 117 -6.71 20.90 -0.56
N VAL A 118 -5.73 20.73 -1.45
CA VAL A 118 -5.35 19.39 -1.92
C VAL A 118 -4.53 18.80 -0.79
N THR A 119 -5.21 18.15 0.16
CA THR A 119 -4.59 17.43 1.26
C THR A 119 -3.77 16.26 0.68
N PHE A 120 -2.45 16.43 0.59
CA PHE A 120 -1.55 15.29 0.67
C PHE A 120 -1.58 14.83 2.14
N LYS A 121 -2.22 13.67 2.35
CA LYS A 121 -2.33 13.00 3.65
C LYS A 121 -0.93 12.58 4.08
N ASP A 122 -0.35 13.35 5.01
CA ASP A 122 0.90 13.00 5.66
C ASP A 122 0.62 11.83 6.61
N SER A 123 1.40 10.77 6.45
CA SER A 123 1.39 9.61 7.32
C SER A 123 2.12 10.01 8.58
N ASP A 124 1.42 10.00 9.71
CA ASP A 124 1.91 9.62 11.05
C ASP A 124 1.33 10.54 12.13
N THR A 125 0.04 10.38 12.42
CA THR A 125 -0.48 10.38 13.81
C THR A 125 -1.91 9.83 13.80
N ILE A 126 -2.03 8.58 14.25
CA ILE A 126 -3.14 7.93 14.96
C ILE A 126 -4.44 8.78 15.05
N GLU A 127 -5.34 8.61 14.09
CA GLU A 127 -6.78 8.73 14.30
C GLU A 127 -7.47 7.42 13.94
N ILE A 128 -8.34 7.02 14.84
CA ILE A 128 -9.03 5.74 14.91
C ILE A 128 -10.07 5.66 13.79
N ASP A 129 -10.03 4.55 13.05
CA ASP A 129 -11.15 3.96 12.29
C ASP A 129 -11.56 4.58 10.93
N GLN A 130 -10.63 4.64 9.99
CA GLN A 130 -10.99 4.62 8.55
C GLN A 130 -10.24 3.48 7.86
N TRP A 131 -10.88 2.30 7.78
CA TRP A 131 -10.44 1.20 6.93
C TRP A 131 -10.27 1.72 5.50
N ASN A 132 -9.05 1.69 4.96
CA ASN A 132 -8.86 2.15 3.59
C ASN A 132 -9.53 1.17 2.62
N ILE A 133 -9.94 1.68 1.47
CA ILE A 133 -10.50 0.87 0.38
C ILE A 133 -9.53 -0.25 -0.02
N LEU A 134 -8.22 0.03 0.04
CA LEU A 134 -7.19 -0.95 -0.23
C LEU A 134 -7.16 -2.06 0.83
N ASP A 135 -7.32 -1.71 2.11
CA ASP A 135 -7.39 -2.68 3.21
C ASP A 135 -8.63 -3.58 3.07
N SER A 136 -9.75 -3.00 2.64
CA SER A 136 -10.98 -3.75 2.36
C SER A 136 -10.81 -4.74 1.21
N ILE A 137 -10.15 -4.30 0.12
CA ILE A 137 -9.88 -5.15 -1.05
C ILE A 137 -8.95 -6.31 -0.66
N MET A 138 -7.87 -6.02 0.08
CA MET A 138 -6.93 -7.04 0.54
C MET A 138 -7.60 -8.04 1.47
N TYR A 139 -8.46 -7.57 2.38
CA TYR A 139 -9.20 -8.44 3.29
C TYR A 139 -10.19 -9.37 2.58
N ILE A 140 -10.92 -8.86 1.58
CA ILE A 140 -11.83 -9.68 0.76
C ILE A 140 -11.06 -10.76 -0.01
N MET A 141 -9.91 -10.40 -0.61
CA MET A 141 -9.07 -11.39 -1.30
C MET A 141 -8.57 -12.46 -0.34
N LEU A 142 -8.14 -12.06 0.86
CA LEU A 142 -7.64 -12.97 1.88
C LEU A 142 -8.74 -13.95 2.32
N ILE A 143 -9.94 -13.47 2.65
CA ILE A 143 -11.08 -14.34 2.99
C ILE A 143 -11.42 -15.27 1.83
N GLY A 144 -11.43 -14.77 0.59
CA GLY A 144 -11.72 -15.57 -0.59
C GLY A 144 -10.74 -16.74 -0.75
N ILE A 145 -9.44 -16.48 -0.55
CA ILE A 145 -8.40 -17.52 -0.60
C ILE A 145 -8.60 -18.54 0.52
N PHE A 146 -8.76 -18.08 1.77
CA PHE A 146 -9.01 -18.98 2.90
C PHE A 146 -10.27 -19.82 2.71
N GLY A 147 -11.36 -19.24 2.23
CA GLY A 147 -12.60 -19.94 1.91
C GLY A 147 -12.42 -21.00 0.84
N SER A 148 -11.64 -20.70 -0.21
CA SER A 148 -11.34 -21.67 -1.28
C SER A 148 -10.52 -22.86 -0.79
N ILE A 149 -9.53 -22.61 0.08
CA ILE A 149 -8.70 -23.65 0.70
C ILE A 149 -9.57 -24.51 1.61
N LEU A 150 -10.39 -23.90 2.48
CA LEU A 150 -11.29 -24.65 3.35
C LEU A 150 -12.32 -25.45 2.57
N PHE A 151 -12.86 -24.92 1.47
CA PHE A 151 -13.80 -25.65 0.63
C PHE A 151 -13.14 -26.84 -0.06
N THR A 152 -11.94 -26.67 -0.61
CA THR A 152 -11.19 -27.77 -1.24
C THR A 152 -10.76 -28.82 -0.22
N CYS A 153 -10.29 -28.42 0.97
CA CYS A 153 -10.01 -29.33 2.07
C CYS A 153 -11.27 -30.05 2.54
N TRP A 154 -12.38 -29.35 2.71
CA TRP A 154 -13.67 -29.96 3.07
C TRP A 154 -14.11 -30.98 2.03
N ARG A 155 -14.04 -30.65 0.74
CA ARG A 155 -14.37 -31.59 -0.34
C ARG A 155 -13.44 -32.78 -0.33
N TYR A 156 -12.14 -32.56 -0.11
CA TYR A 156 -11.16 -33.63 -0.01
C TYR A 156 -11.48 -34.57 1.15
N ILE A 157 -11.75 -34.01 2.34
CA ILE A 157 -12.16 -34.73 3.55
C ILE A 157 -13.47 -35.49 3.28
N MET A 158 -14.48 -34.88 2.69
CA MET A 158 -15.73 -35.56 2.32
C MET A 158 -15.51 -36.69 1.31
N LEU A 159 -14.57 -36.55 0.37
CA LEU A 159 -14.23 -37.62 -0.57
C LEU A 159 -13.45 -38.75 0.11
N THR A 160 -12.59 -38.46 1.08
CA THR A 160 -11.90 -39.49 1.86
C THR A 160 -12.87 -40.18 2.83
N PHE A 161 -13.76 -39.44 3.50
CA PHE A 161 -14.78 -40.01 4.37
C PHE A 161 -15.85 -40.77 3.60
N THR A 162 -16.26 -40.36 2.40
CA THR A 162 -17.17 -41.19 1.58
C THR A 162 -16.46 -42.41 0.99
N LYS A 163 -15.13 -42.37 0.82
CA LYS A 163 -14.33 -43.53 0.43
C LYS A 163 -14.10 -44.51 1.59
N GLU A 164 -13.94 -44.00 2.81
CA GLU A 164 -13.67 -44.77 4.02
C GLU A 164 -14.96 -45.28 4.69
N HIS A 165 -16.03 -44.48 4.66
CA HIS A 165 -17.40 -44.87 5.02
C HIS A 165 -18.12 -45.53 3.83
N ASN A 166 -17.43 -46.42 3.12
CA ASN A 166 -18.08 -47.42 2.29
C ASN A 166 -18.51 -48.54 3.25
N PRO A 167 -19.81 -48.63 3.64
CA PRO A 167 -20.28 -49.55 4.69
C PRO A 167 -20.01 -51.03 4.37
N GLY A 168 -19.66 -51.35 3.13
CA GLY A 168 -19.22 -52.69 2.74
C GLY A 168 -17.91 -53.16 3.37
N ASN A 169 -17.04 -52.27 3.88
CA ASN A 169 -15.75 -52.71 4.41
C ASN A 169 -15.85 -53.27 5.84
N GLU A 170 -16.80 -52.77 6.65
CA GLU A 170 -17.01 -53.25 8.02
C GLU A 170 -17.71 -54.64 8.03
N GLU A 171 -18.69 -54.85 7.14
CA GLU A 171 -19.28 -56.18 6.94
C GLU A 171 -18.25 -57.20 6.42
N VAL A 172 -17.35 -56.79 5.52
CA VAL A 172 -16.27 -57.65 5.01
C VAL A 172 -15.26 -57.99 6.11
N GLU A 173 -14.96 -57.07 7.02
CA GLU A 173 -14.08 -57.31 8.17
C GLU A 173 -14.70 -58.32 9.16
N LEU A 174 -16.00 -58.19 9.44
CA LEU A 174 -16.74 -59.13 10.30
C LEU A 174 -16.85 -60.52 9.67
N LEU A 175 -17.13 -60.61 8.36
CA LEU A 175 -17.16 -61.89 7.65
C LEU A 175 -15.78 -62.57 7.61
N ARG A 176 -14.69 -61.79 7.50
CA ARG A 176 -13.32 -62.33 7.57
C ARG A 176 -13.01 -62.90 8.95
N LYS A 177 -13.42 -62.21 10.03
CA LYS A 177 -13.27 -62.71 11.41
C LYS A 177 -14.10 -63.96 11.67
N LEU A 178 -15.35 -63.99 11.20
CA LEU A 178 -16.22 -65.17 11.34
C LEU A 178 -15.68 -66.38 10.57
N ARG A 179 -15.14 -66.17 9.36
CA ARG A 179 -14.50 -67.23 8.59
C ARG A 179 -13.27 -67.78 9.33
N SER A 180 -12.39 -66.89 9.80
CA SER A 180 -11.20 -67.30 10.56
C SER A 180 -11.55 -68.04 11.85
N TYR A 181 -12.63 -67.66 12.54
CA TYR A 181 -13.08 -68.34 13.75
C TYR A 181 -13.62 -69.75 13.43
N ASN A 182 -14.40 -69.88 12.35
CA ASN A 182 -14.92 -71.17 11.93
C ASN A 182 -13.82 -72.13 11.47
N ASP A 183 -12.81 -71.66 10.75
CA ASP A 183 -11.70 -72.51 10.29
C ASP A 183 -10.95 -73.10 11.50
N VAL A 184 -10.63 -72.28 12.51
CA VAL A 184 -9.96 -72.74 13.75
C VAL A 184 -10.82 -73.76 14.51
N ASN A 185 -12.12 -73.52 14.60
CA ASN A 185 -13.03 -74.41 15.33
C ASN A 185 -13.24 -75.76 14.61
N ILE A 186 -13.14 -75.79 13.27
CA ILE A 186 -13.19 -77.04 12.49
C ILE A 186 -11.92 -77.84 12.72
N ASP A 187 -10.75 -77.19 12.71
CA ASP A 187 -9.47 -77.87 12.96
C ASP A 187 -9.41 -78.48 14.38
N GLU A 188 -9.97 -77.79 15.38
CA GLU A 188 -10.08 -78.30 16.75
C GLU A 188 -11.01 -79.52 16.84
N GLN A 189 -12.17 -79.50 16.17
CA GLN A 189 -13.07 -80.67 16.12
C GLN A 189 -12.45 -81.87 15.40
N ILE A 190 -11.67 -81.65 14.34
CA ILE A 190 -11.00 -82.74 13.61
C ILE A 190 -9.90 -83.38 14.48
N ALA A 191 -9.15 -82.57 15.24
CA ALA A 191 -8.14 -83.07 16.15
C ALA A 191 -8.73 -83.94 17.26
N ASP A 192 -9.87 -83.52 17.83
CA ASP A 192 -10.57 -84.29 18.88
C ASP A 192 -11.12 -85.64 18.34
N GLU A 193 -11.65 -85.68 17.12
CA GLU A 193 -12.12 -86.92 16.48
C GLU A 193 -10.96 -87.88 16.10
N GLU A 194 -9.79 -87.36 15.73
CA GLU A 194 -8.61 -88.18 15.45
C GLU A 194 -8.04 -88.82 16.72
N GLU A 195 -8.04 -88.12 17.87
CA GLU A 195 -7.64 -88.70 19.16
C GLU A 195 -8.60 -89.81 19.61
N GLU A 196 -9.91 -89.64 19.41
CA GLU A 196 -10.90 -90.68 19.73
C GLU A 196 -10.71 -91.94 18.87
N CYS A 197 -10.43 -91.78 17.56
CA CYS A 197 -10.17 -92.92 16.66
C CYS A 197 -8.89 -93.68 17.00
N GLN A 198 -7.82 -93.01 17.43
CA GLN A 198 -6.58 -93.69 17.83
C GLN A 198 -6.76 -94.48 19.14
N SER A 199 -7.51 -93.93 20.11
CA SER A 199 -7.78 -94.62 21.38
C SER A 199 -8.67 -95.87 21.24
N GLY A 200 -9.44 -95.97 20.16
CA GLY A 200 -10.29 -97.11 19.83
C GLY A 200 -9.59 -98.28 19.16
N ILE A 201 -8.40 -98.08 18.56
CA ILE A 201 -7.64 -99.12 17.84
C ILE A 201 -6.70 -99.91 18.78
N GLU A 202 -6.33 -99.35 19.94
CA GLU A 202 -5.47 -100.00 20.94
C GLU A 202 -6.21 -100.90 21.95
N ARG A 203 -7.50 -101.20 21.74
CA ARG A 203 -8.33 -102.02 22.64
C ARG A 203 -8.89 -103.26 21.95
#